data_AF-A0A1F5REQ3-F1
#
_entry.id   AF-A0A1F5REQ3-F1
#
_cell.length_a   1.000
_cell.length_b   1.000
_cell.length_c   1.000
_cell.angle_alpha   90.00
_cell.angle_beta   90.00
_cell.angle_gamma   90.00
#
_symmetry.space_group_name_H-M   'P 1'
#
loop_
_entity.id
_entity.type
_entity.pdbx_description
1 polymer ?
#
loop_
_entity_poly.entity_id
_entity_poly.type
_entity_poly.pdbx_seq_one_letter_code
_entity_poly.pdbx_strand_id
1 'polypeptide(L)'
;MKMEKDLYIRILQFGDKNPEGFSYTQLIKECNIRDKEIDIVDKYFSHAYHNPFKGAKGDPPLETPFFLLYAPANLEGKYKDEKIKYILTIEAKFKYIDYLELTEAMKNAKIATRIAIASILITLAVSIFTIFFNKVEIKKPIEIINNNEESIKSINQKLDTLIMQTRTYKK
;
A
#
# COMPACT_ATOMS: atom_id res chain seq x y z
N MET A 1 14.12 -4.61 1.75
CA MET A 1 14.93 -4.46 0.52
C MET A 1 14.57 -3.11 -0.10
N LYS A 2 15.45 -2.09 0.03
CA LYS A 2 15.27 -0.82 -0.71
C LYS A 2 15.55 -1.17 -2.17
N MET A 3 14.53 -1.16 -3.03
CA MET A 3 14.77 -1.17 -4.47
C MET A 3 15.63 0.06 -4.77
N GLU A 4 16.82 -0.15 -5.34
CA GLU A 4 17.57 0.95 -5.94
C GLU A 4 16.64 1.62 -6.94
N LYS A 5 16.40 2.93 -6.76
CA LYS A 5 15.53 3.67 -7.66
C LYS A 5 16.14 3.68 -9.05
N ASP A 6 15.33 3.33 -10.04
CA ASP A 6 15.69 3.39 -11.45
C ASP A 6 16.25 4.77 -11.84
N LEU A 7 17.18 4.81 -12.81
CA LEU A 7 17.79 6.05 -13.29
C LEU A 7 16.74 7.10 -13.65
N TYR A 8 15.72 6.68 -14.40
CA TYR A 8 14.70 7.57 -14.90
C TYR A 8 13.95 8.24 -13.75
N ILE A 9 13.55 7.46 -12.74
CA ILE A 9 12.88 7.98 -11.53
C ILE A 9 13.79 8.94 -10.76
N ARG A 10 15.09 8.66 -10.66
CA ARG A 10 16.04 9.56 -9.98
C ARG A 10 16.20 10.88 -10.72
N ILE A 11 16.28 10.84 -12.05
CA ILE A 11 16.34 12.04 -12.90
C ILE A 11 15.07 12.88 -12.76
N LEU A 12 13.90 12.25 -12.84
CA LEU A 12 12.61 12.94 -12.69
C LEU A 12 12.48 13.57 -11.29
N GLN A 13 12.84 12.83 -10.25
CA GLN A 13 12.84 13.35 -8.88
C GLN A 13 13.82 14.53 -8.71
N PHE A 14 14.98 14.48 -9.36
CA PHE A 14 15.95 15.56 -9.32
C PHE A 14 15.43 16.81 -10.06
N GLY A 15 14.89 16.65 -11.26
CA GLY A 15 14.36 17.76 -12.04
C GLY A 15 13.13 18.41 -11.41
N ASP A 16 12.28 17.64 -10.73
CA ASP A 16 11.13 18.14 -9.96
C ASP A 16 11.57 19.05 -8.79
N LYS A 17 12.68 18.70 -8.13
CA LYS A 17 13.29 19.54 -7.07
C LYS A 17 13.95 20.81 -7.59
N ASN A 18 14.24 20.90 -8.89
CA ASN A 18 14.94 22.02 -9.51
C ASN A 18 14.09 22.66 -10.62
N PRO A 19 12.91 23.24 -10.29
CA PRO A 19 11.99 23.79 -11.28
C PRO A 19 12.56 24.99 -12.07
N GLU A 20 13.49 25.73 -11.46
CA GLU A 20 14.22 26.87 -12.07
C GLU A 20 15.28 26.43 -13.09
N GLY A 21 15.51 25.12 -13.21
CA GLY A 21 16.44 24.52 -14.14
C GLY A 21 17.78 24.12 -13.54
N PHE A 22 18.42 23.16 -14.19
CA PHE A 22 19.65 22.51 -13.75
C PHE A 22 20.64 22.38 -14.90
N SER A 23 21.93 22.25 -14.57
CA SER A 23 22.98 21.94 -15.54
C SER A 23 23.27 20.43 -15.60
N TYR A 24 23.98 20.01 -16.65
CA TYR A 24 24.52 18.66 -16.75
C TYR A 24 25.37 18.28 -15.53
N THR A 25 26.32 19.15 -15.16
CA THR A 25 27.24 18.89 -14.04
C THR A 25 26.50 18.78 -12.71
N GLN A 26 25.45 19.60 -12.52
CA GLN A 26 24.61 19.55 -11.33
C GLN A 26 23.87 18.20 -11.23
N LEU A 27 23.27 17.75 -12.34
CA LEU A 27 22.57 16.46 -12.37
C LEU A 27 23.51 15.29 -12.09
N ILE A 28 24.68 15.25 -12.73
CA ILE A 28 25.66 14.16 -12.51
C ILE A 28 26.07 14.08 -11.03
N LYS A 29 26.37 15.23 -10.41
CA LYS A 29 26.84 15.30 -9.02
C LYS A 29 25.74 14.94 -8.01
N GLU A 30 24.52 15.46 -8.20
CA GLU A 30 23.47 15.37 -7.19
C GLU A 30 22.53 14.16 -7.38
N CYS A 31 22.40 13.62 -8.59
CA CYS A 31 21.53 12.49 -8.89
C CYS A 31 22.18 11.11 -8.63
N ASN A 32 23.46 11.11 -8.17
CA ASN A 32 24.26 9.91 -7.93
C ASN A 32 24.34 9.00 -9.18
N ILE A 33 24.60 9.59 -10.34
CA ILE A 33 24.63 8.86 -11.63
C ILE A 33 25.76 7.83 -11.60
N ARG A 34 25.44 6.58 -11.93
CA ARG A 34 26.42 5.47 -12.00
C ARG A 34 27.20 5.56 -13.30
N ASP A 35 28.44 5.07 -13.34
CA ASP A 35 29.30 5.14 -14.53
C ASP A 35 28.62 4.60 -15.80
N LYS A 36 27.94 3.46 -15.68
CA LYS A 36 27.17 2.84 -16.79
C LYS A 36 25.95 3.63 -17.27
N GLU A 37 25.52 4.64 -16.51
CA GLU A 37 24.35 5.48 -16.82
C GLU A 37 24.73 6.80 -17.48
N ILE A 38 26.02 7.16 -17.44
CA ILE A 38 26.52 8.44 -17.97
C ILE A 38 26.18 8.57 -19.45
N ASP A 39 26.36 7.52 -20.25
CA ASP A 39 26.06 7.55 -21.68
C ASP A 39 24.58 7.83 -21.98
N ILE A 40 23.68 7.33 -21.13
CA ILE A 40 22.24 7.58 -21.26
C ILE A 40 21.94 9.04 -20.94
N VAL A 41 22.52 9.58 -19.87
CA VAL A 41 22.37 10.98 -19.48
C VAL A 41 22.94 11.90 -20.56
N ASP A 42 24.13 11.60 -21.07
CA ASP A 42 24.79 12.33 -22.16
C ASP A 42 23.88 12.42 -23.38
N LYS A 43 23.29 11.29 -23.77
CA LYS A 43 22.34 11.22 -24.89
C LYS A 43 21.12 12.11 -24.65
N TYR A 44 20.52 12.07 -23.46
CA TYR A 44 19.35 12.91 -23.14
C TYR A 44 19.65 14.41 -23.17
N PHE A 45 20.79 14.84 -22.61
CA PHE A 45 21.19 16.26 -22.66
C PHE A 45 21.54 16.70 -24.08
N SER A 46 22.26 15.87 -24.83
CA SER A 46 22.56 16.13 -26.24
C SER A 46 21.28 16.27 -27.06
N HIS A 47 20.32 15.35 -26.91
CA HIS A 47 19.02 15.43 -27.57
C HIS A 47 18.27 16.72 -27.22
N ALA A 48 18.20 17.07 -25.93
CA ALA A 48 17.50 18.25 -25.47
C ALA A 48 18.10 19.54 -26.01
N TYR A 49 19.43 19.61 -26.09
CA TYR A 49 20.15 20.74 -26.67
C TYR A 49 19.85 20.89 -28.17
N HIS A 50 19.81 19.80 -28.93
CA HIS A 50 19.63 19.86 -30.38
C HIS A 50 18.16 20.00 -30.84
N ASN A 51 17.20 19.62 -30.00
CA ASN A 51 15.77 19.60 -30.34
C ASN A 51 15.21 20.95 -30.85
N PRO A 52 15.53 22.11 -30.24
CA PRO A 52 15.08 23.40 -30.77
C PRO A 52 15.53 23.67 -32.20
N PHE A 53 16.74 23.22 -32.56
CA PHE A 53 17.30 23.41 -33.90
C PHE A 53 16.76 22.41 -34.93
N LYS A 54 16.35 21.21 -34.48
CA LYS A 54 15.69 20.20 -35.32
C LYS A 54 14.28 20.62 -35.71
N GLY A 55 13.50 21.16 -34.78
CA GLY A 55 12.16 21.67 -35.05
C GLY A 55 12.18 22.78 -36.12
N ALA A 56 13.20 23.65 -36.11
CA ALA A 56 13.38 24.67 -37.14
C ALA A 56 13.68 24.12 -38.54
N LYS A 57 14.21 22.89 -38.63
CA LYS A 57 14.53 22.19 -39.89
C LYS A 57 13.41 21.26 -40.36
N GLY A 58 12.33 21.11 -39.59
CA GLY A 58 11.25 20.16 -39.87
C GLY A 58 11.57 18.72 -39.48
N ASP A 59 12.70 18.48 -38.80
CA ASP A 59 13.06 17.15 -38.29
C ASP A 59 12.26 16.83 -37.01
N PRO A 60 11.86 15.57 -36.80
CA PRO A 60 11.19 15.17 -35.57
C PRO A 60 12.11 15.39 -34.36
N PRO A 61 11.57 15.85 -33.21
CA PRO A 61 12.34 15.98 -31.99
C PRO A 61 12.83 14.61 -31.52
N LEU A 62 14.06 14.57 -31.02
CA LEU A 62 14.63 13.39 -30.40
C LEU A 62 14.07 13.21 -28.99
N GLU A 63 13.82 11.96 -28.61
CA GLU A 63 13.27 11.64 -27.29
C GLU A 63 14.25 12.00 -26.17
N THR A 64 13.75 12.73 -25.18
CA THR A 64 14.47 13.13 -23.97
C THR A 64 13.49 13.61 -22.91
N PRO A 65 13.74 13.37 -21.61
CA PRO A 65 12.94 13.95 -20.54
C PRO A 65 13.25 15.44 -20.31
N PHE A 66 14.23 16.02 -21.01
CA PHE A 66 14.70 17.37 -20.78
C PHE A 66 14.27 18.35 -21.86
N PHE A 67 13.99 19.57 -21.45
CA PHE A 67 13.75 20.72 -22.30
C PHE A 67 14.87 21.74 -22.07
N LEU A 68 15.42 22.29 -23.16
CA LEU A 68 16.42 23.34 -23.08
C LEU A 68 15.75 24.65 -22.64
N LEU A 69 16.05 25.12 -21.44
CA LEU A 69 15.49 26.36 -20.89
C LEU A 69 16.29 27.58 -21.37
N TYR A 70 17.62 27.49 -21.29
CA TYR A 70 18.51 28.60 -21.61
C TYR A 70 19.87 28.10 -22.09
N ALA A 71 20.35 28.66 -23.21
CA ALA A 71 21.71 28.46 -23.71
C ALA A 71 22.30 29.81 -24.15
N PRO A 72 23.44 30.24 -23.59
CA PRO A 72 24.21 31.37 -24.11
C PRO A 72 24.62 31.15 -25.58
N ALA A 73 24.53 32.22 -26.40
CA ALA A 73 24.81 32.14 -27.84
C ALA A 73 26.24 31.69 -28.18
N ASN A 74 27.21 31.91 -27.27
CA ASN A 74 28.61 31.54 -27.47
C ASN A 74 28.96 30.09 -27.08
N LEU A 75 27.95 29.27 -26.77
CA LEU A 75 28.12 27.88 -26.31
C LEU A 75 27.54 26.88 -27.31
N GLU A 76 27.68 27.16 -28.61
CA GLU A 76 27.24 26.24 -29.67
C GLU A 76 27.91 24.86 -29.53
N GLY A 77 27.09 23.81 -29.48
CA GLY A 77 27.54 22.42 -29.32
C GLY A 77 28.03 22.05 -27.91
N LYS A 78 28.06 22.98 -26.95
CA LYS A 78 28.59 22.75 -25.59
C LYS A 78 27.52 22.37 -24.59
N TYR A 79 26.66 21.39 -24.90
CA TYR A 79 25.50 21.01 -24.10
C TYR A 79 25.79 20.65 -22.62
N LYS A 80 27.05 20.33 -22.27
CA LYS A 80 27.49 20.03 -20.89
C LYS A 80 27.90 21.26 -20.07
N ASP A 81 27.92 22.46 -20.66
CA ASP A 81 28.36 23.68 -19.99
C ASP A 81 27.43 24.07 -18.82
N GLU A 82 28.01 24.55 -17.73
CA GLU A 82 27.27 24.85 -16.49
C GLU A 82 26.33 26.05 -16.62
N LYS A 83 26.57 26.91 -17.61
CA LYS A 83 25.72 28.07 -17.92
C LYS A 83 24.47 27.68 -18.69
N ILE A 84 24.43 26.48 -19.26
CA ILE A 84 23.25 25.97 -19.96
C ILE A 84 22.30 25.35 -18.94
N LYS A 85 21.03 25.74 -19.01
CA LYS A 85 19.99 25.27 -18.10
C LYS A 85 18.96 24.46 -18.84
N TYR A 86 18.57 23.36 -18.19
CA TYR A 86 17.55 22.42 -18.66
C TYR A 86 16.49 22.27 -17.59
N ILE A 87 15.27 21.99 -18.01
CA ILE A 87 14.15 21.62 -17.13
C ILE A 87 13.56 20.30 -17.60
N LEU A 88 12.72 19.67 -16.79
CA LEU A 88 11.93 18.54 -17.26
C LEU A 88 10.89 18.99 -18.29
N THR A 89 10.65 18.16 -19.30
CA THR A 89 9.49 18.32 -20.18
C THR A 89 8.20 18.17 -19.37
N ILE A 90 7.10 18.75 -19.86
CA ILE A 90 5.78 18.61 -19.22
C ILE A 90 5.37 17.14 -19.13
N GLU A 91 5.62 16.37 -20.19
CA GLU A 91 5.33 14.93 -20.23
C GLU A 91 6.15 14.17 -19.17
N ALA A 92 7.43 14.49 -19.01
CA ALA A 92 8.28 13.89 -17.97
C ALA A 92 7.75 14.21 -16.56
N LYS A 93 7.25 15.43 -16.33
CA LYS A 93 6.61 15.80 -15.07
C LYS A 93 5.34 14.99 -14.80
N PHE A 94 4.46 14.82 -15.80
CA PHE A 94 3.26 13.99 -15.63
C PHE A 94 3.60 12.54 -15.35
N LYS A 95 4.54 11.95 -16.09
CA LYS A 95 5.02 10.57 -15.81
C LYS A 95 5.55 10.42 -14.38
N TYR A 96 6.19 11.44 -13.83
CA TYR A 96 6.63 11.43 -12.44
C TYR A 96 5.47 11.47 -11.45
N ILE A 97 4.46 12.30 -11.72
CA ILE A 97 3.23 12.37 -10.90
C ILE A 97 2.52 11.01 -10.91
N ASP A 98 2.31 10.42 -12.09
CA ASP A 98 1.70 9.09 -12.23
C ASP A 98 2.46 8.03 -11.41
N TYR A 99 3.79 8.09 -11.43
CA TYR A 99 4.63 7.21 -10.62
C TYR A 99 4.39 7.41 -9.11
N LEU A 100 4.26 8.65 -8.64
CA LEU A 100 3.98 8.96 -7.24
C LEU A 100 2.59 8.45 -6.83
N GLU A 101 1.58 8.68 -7.65
CA GLU A 101 0.21 8.21 -7.43
C GLU A 101 0.15 6.69 -7.38
N LEU A 102 0.81 6.00 -8.32
CA LEU A 102 0.87 4.55 -8.33
C LEU A 102 1.58 4.01 -7.08
N THR A 103 2.68 4.65 -6.67
CA THR A 103 3.44 4.28 -5.47
C THR A 103 2.58 4.44 -4.21
N GLU A 104 1.77 5.48 -4.14
CA GLU A 104 0.83 5.71 -3.05
C GLU A 104 -0.32 4.70 -3.06
N ALA A 105 -0.92 4.46 -4.22
CA ALA A 105 -1.97 3.45 -4.40
C ALA A 105 -1.48 2.06 -3.96
N MET A 106 -0.24 1.68 -4.28
CA MET A 106 0.36 0.43 -3.81
C MET A 106 0.55 0.38 -2.30
N LYS A 107 0.91 1.50 -1.65
CA LYS A 107 1.00 1.56 -0.18
C LYS A 107 -0.38 1.40 0.45
N ASN A 108 -1.38 2.10 -0.09
CA ASN A 108 -2.76 2.04 0.37
C ASN A 108 -3.34 0.63 0.20
N ALA A 109 -3.08 -0.02 -0.94
CA ALA A 109 -3.47 -1.41 -1.17
C ALA A 109 -2.85 -2.35 -0.13
N LYS A 110 -1.55 -2.23 0.18
CA LYS A 110 -0.89 -3.04 1.22
C LYS A 110 -1.50 -2.84 2.60
N ILE A 111 -1.85 -1.60 2.95
CA ILE A 111 -2.52 -1.30 4.22
C ILE A 111 -3.93 -1.91 4.23
N ALA A 112 -4.70 -1.72 3.16
CA ALA A 112 -6.03 -2.29 3.02
C ALA A 112 -6.01 -3.82 3.13
N THR A 113 -5.04 -4.50 2.52
CA THR A 113 -4.87 -5.95 2.66
C THR A 113 -4.65 -6.35 4.12
N ARG A 114 -3.80 -5.63 4.86
CA ARG A 114 -3.56 -5.91 6.29
C ARG A 114 -4.83 -5.72 7.12
N ILE A 115 -5.58 -4.64 6.87
CA ILE A 115 -6.85 -4.37 7.54
C ILE A 115 -7.85 -5.49 7.23
N ALA A 116 -7.99 -5.88 5.96
CA ALA A 116 -8.88 -6.96 5.54
C ALA A 116 -8.55 -8.28 6.25
N ILE A 117 -7.26 -8.65 6.33
CA ILE A 117 -6.83 -9.84 7.07
C ILE A 117 -7.20 -9.74 8.55
N ALA A 118 -6.94 -8.59 9.18
CA ALA A 118 -7.30 -8.37 10.58
C ALA A 118 -8.83 -8.48 10.81
N SER A 119 -9.64 -7.91 9.91
CA SER A 119 -11.10 -8.01 9.97
C SER A 119 -11.58 -9.46 9.84
N ILE A 120 -10.99 -10.25 8.95
CA ILE A 120 -11.30 -11.68 8.81
C ILE A 120 -11.02 -12.42 10.12
N LEU A 121 -9.86 -12.18 10.74
CA LEU A 121 -9.49 -12.82 12.00
C LEU A 121 -10.43 -12.42 13.15
N ILE A 122 -10.82 -11.15 13.25
CA ILE A 122 -11.77 -10.68 14.26
C ILE A 122 -13.14 -11.36 14.07
N THR A 123 -13.64 -11.42 12.84
CA THR A 123 -14.92 -12.09 12.54
C THR A 123 -14.88 -13.56 12.95
N LEU A 124 -13.80 -14.28 12.61
CA LEU A 124 -13.63 -15.69 13.01
C LEU A 124 -13.60 -15.83 14.55
N ALA A 125 -12.88 -14.96 15.24
CA ALA A 125 -12.80 -14.98 16.71
C ALA A 125 -14.18 -14.75 17.35
N VAL A 126 -14.95 -13.79 16.85
CA VAL A 126 -16.32 -13.53 17.32
C VAL A 126 -17.22 -14.74 17.06
N SER A 127 -17.21 -15.31 15.86
CA SER A 127 -18.03 -16.49 15.55
C SER A 127 -17.70 -17.68 16.45
N ILE A 128 -16.41 -17.94 16.71
CA ILE A 128 -15.98 -19.00 17.63
C ILE A 128 -16.48 -18.70 19.05
N PHE A 129 -16.31 -17.47 19.54
CA PHE A 129 -16.77 -17.04 20.85
C PHE A 129 -18.29 -17.26 21.02
N THR A 130 -19.11 -16.85 20.04
CA THR A 130 -20.56 -17.05 20.08
C THR A 130 -20.95 -18.54 20.16
N ILE A 131 -20.25 -19.42 19.44
CA ILE A 131 -20.50 -20.87 19.50
C ILE A 131 -20.16 -21.45 20.88
N PHE A 132 -19.03 -21.04 21.47
CA PHE A 132 -18.63 -21.50 22.79
C PHE A 132 -19.60 -21.04 23.89
N PHE A 133 -20.01 -19.78 23.88
CA PHE A 133 -20.93 -19.24 24.89
C PHE A 133 -22.34 -19.85 24.79
N ASN A 134 -22.88 -20.03 23.57
CA ASN A 134 -24.15 -20.73 23.38
C ASN A 134 -24.14 -22.16 23.94
N LYS A 135 -23.04 -22.90 23.76
CA LYS A 135 -22.91 -24.25 24.34
C LYS A 135 -22.88 -24.27 25.87
N VAL A 136 -22.37 -23.21 26.51
CA VAL A 136 -22.32 -23.10 27.98
C VAL A 136 -23.68 -22.71 28.56
N GLU A 137 -24.43 -21.82 27.89
CA GLU A 137 -25.75 -21.41 28.35
C GLU A 137 -26.83 -22.48 28.13
N ILE A 138 -26.79 -23.28 27.05
CA ILE A 138 -27.78 -24.33 26.80
C ILE A 138 -27.64 -25.52 27.76
N LYS A 139 -26.45 -25.78 28.32
CA LYS A 139 -26.24 -26.88 29.27
C LYS A 139 -26.80 -26.59 30.67
N LYS A 140 -26.77 -25.32 31.11
CA LYS A 140 -27.25 -24.92 32.44
C LYS A 140 -28.75 -25.17 32.70
N PRO A 141 -29.70 -24.90 31.77
CA PRO A 141 -31.11 -25.18 32.02
C PRO A 141 -31.45 -26.68 32.03
N ILE A 142 -30.68 -27.53 31.32
CA ILE A 142 -30.95 -28.97 31.26
C ILE A 142 -30.63 -29.66 32.60
N GLU A 143 -29.56 -29.25 33.29
CA GLU A 143 -29.24 -29.76 34.64
C GLU A 143 -30.29 -29.35 35.68
N ILE A 144 -30.86 -28.14 35.58
CA ILE A 144 -31.89 -27.67 36.52
C ILE A 144 -33.20 -28.46 36.34
N ILE A 145 -33.58 -28.78 35.10
CA ILE A 145 -34.80 -29.54 34.80
C ILE A 145 -34.68 -30.99 35.31
N ASN A 146 -33.54 -31.66 35.05
CA ASN A 146 -33.33 -33.04 35.49
C ASN A 146 -33.31 -33.18 37.02
N ASN A 147 -32.65 -32.25 37.73
CA ASN A 147 -32.63 -32.26 39.20
C ASN A 147 -34.04 -32.06 39.81
N ASN A 148 -34.90 -31.29 39.14
CA ASN A 148 -36.29 -31.10 39.57
C ASN A 148 -37.13 -32.36 39.35
N GLU A 149 -36.95 -33.08 38.25
CA GLU A 149 -37.66 -34.34 38.01
C GLU A 149 -37.27 -35.44 39.01
N GLU A 150 -35.97 -35.56 39.34
CA GLU A 150 -35.52 -36.50 40.38
C GLU A 150 -36.08 -36.15 41.76
N SER A 151 -36.09 -34.85 42.09
CA SER A 151 -36.69 -34.36 43.34
C SER A 151 -38.17 -34.69 43.44
N ILE A 152 -38.95 -34.48 42.36
CA ILE A 152 -40.39 -34.79 42.32
C ILE A 152 -40.64 -36.31 42.43
N LYS A 153 -39.84 -37.15 41.76
CA LYS A 153 -39.94 -38.60 41.90
C LYS A 153 -39.68 -39.07 43.32
N SER A 154 -38.67 -38.49 43.99
CA SER A 154 -38.36 -38.83 45.39
C SER A 154 -39.49 -38.43 46.36
N ILE A 155 -40.16 -37.30 46.10
CA ILE A 155 -41.30 -36.82 46.88
C ILE A 155 -42.50 -37.75 46.70
N ASN A 156 -42.81 -38.14 45.46
CA ASN A 156 -43.91 -39.06 45.17
C ASN A 156 -43.69 -40.44 45.79
N GLN A 157 -42.47 -40.98 45.71
CA GLN A 157 -42.13 -42.24 46.39
C GLN A 157 -42.33 -42.14 47.91
N LYS A 158 -41.91 -41.03 48.55
CA LYS A 158 -42.14 -40.80 49.98
C LYS A 158 -43.64 -40.73 50.31
N LEU A 159 -44.43 -40.05 49.48
CA LEU A 159 -45.88 -39.96 49.63
C LEU A 159 -46.53 -41.35 49.57
N ASP A 160 -46.15 -42.17 48.59
CA ASP A 160 -46.69 -43.53 48.43
C ASP A 160 -46.36 -44.42 49.62
N THR A 161 -45.15 -44.33 50.16
CA THR A 161 -44.79 -45.04 51.40
C THR A 161 -45.61 -44.59 52.61
N LEU A 162 -45.85 -43.28 52.75
CA LEU A 162 -46.67 -42.74 53.86
C LEU A 162 -48.15 -43.15 53.72
N ILE A 163 -48.68 -43.18 52.50
CA ILE A 163 -50.04 -43.65 52.21
C ILE A 163 -50.16 -45.15 52.50
N MET A 164 -49.15 -45.95 52.17
CA MET A 164 -49.13 -47.36 52.55
C MET A 164 -49.12 -47.53 54.06
N GLN A 165 -48.22 -46.85 54.78
CA GLN A 165 -48.15 -46.92 56.25
C GLN A 165 -49.48 -46.54 56.91
N THR A 166 -50.11 -45.45 56.49
CA THR A 166 -51.41 -45.01 57.02
C THR A 166 -52.56 -45.97 56.72
N ARG A 167 -52.50 -46.73 55.61
CA ARG A 167 -53.45 -47.82 55.33
C ARG A 167 -53.20 -49.04 56.20
N THR A 168 -51.95 -49.36 56.55
CA THR A 168 -51.63 -50.48 57.46
C THR A 168 -52.07 -50.21 58.90
N TYR A 169 -52.07 -48.96 59.35
CA TYR A 169 -52.55 -48.56 60.69
C TYR A 169 -54.08 -48.51 60.84
N LYS A 170 -54.86 -48.66 59.75
CA LYS A 170 -56.33 -48.62 59.76
C LYS A 170 -57.01 -49.99 59.69
N LYS A 171 -56.26 -51.08 59.83
CA LYS A 171 -56.77 -52.45 60.01
C LYS A 171 -56.52 -52.90 61.44
#